data_AF-A0A016W9B3-F1
#
_entry.id   AF-A0A016W9B3-F1
#
_cell.length_a   1.000
_cell.length_b   1.000
_cell.length_c   1.000
_cell.angle_alpha   90.00
_cell.angle_beta   90.00
_cell.angle_gamma   90.00
#
_symmetry.space_group_name_H-M   'P 1'
#
loop_
_entity.id
_entity.type
_entity.pdbx_description
1 polymer ?
#
loop_
_entity_poly.entity_id
_entity_poly.type
_entity_poly.pdbx_seq_one_letter_code
_entity_poly.pdbx_strand_id
1 'polypeptide(L)'
;MTNFQVNFWLYAVLYCTLLAACFPIVNVSMNTLFSKILGARRQGTMQGIMLMSGSLARTLGPLLVSWLFQIHGPIPVWGLELGILGVTLLLWLVLYRRLVPLKVPQLACGESMKYANGTLYRM
;
A
#
# COMPACT_ATOMS: atom_id res chain seq x y z
N MET A 1 -1.35 25.17 -29.79
CA MET A 1 -1.03 25.15 -28.36
C MET A 1 -2.31 25.43 -27.58
N THR A 2 -3.13 24.39 -27.38
CA THR A 2 -4.48 24.50 -26.82
C THR A 2 -4.42 24.76 -25.32
N ASN A 3 -4.63 26.02 -24.94
CA ASN A 3 -4.90 26.44 -23.57
C ASN A 3 -6.28 25.90 -23.15
N PHE A 4 -6.34 24.66 -22.67
CA PHE A 4 -7.46 24.21 -21.86
C PHE A 4 -7.34 24.91 -20.50
N GLN A 5 -7.96 26.08 -20.36
CA GLN A 5 -8.23 26.68 -19.06
C GLN A 5 -9.26 25.80 -18.35
N VAL A 6 -8.83 24.66 -17.83
CA VAL A 6 -9.66 23.81 -16.99
C VAL A 6 -10.04 24.66 -15.78
N ASN A 7 -11.34 24.82 -15.52
CA ASN A 7 -11.83 25.64 -14.42
C ASN A 7 -11.18 25.14 -13.12
N PHE A 8 -10.46 26.02 -12.42
CA PHE A 8 -9.74 25.71 -11.19
C PHE A 8 -10.63 24.98 -10.18
N TRP A 9 -11.89 25.40 -10.07
CA TRP A 9 -12.88 24.77 -9.20
C TRP A 9 -13.22 23.34 -9.62
N LEU A 10 -13.33 23.07 -10.91
CA LEU A 10 -13.58 21.72 -11.43
C LEU A 10 -12.39 20.80 -11.14
N TYR A 11 -11.16 21.30 -11.36
CA TYR A 11 -9.94 20.55 -11.06
C TYR A 11 -9.81 20.28 -9.55
N ALA A 12 -10.03 21.30 -8.71
CA ALA A 12 -9.94 21.17 -7.26
C ALA A 12 -10.98 20.19 -6.70
N VAL A 13 -12.24 20.27 -7.14
CA VAL A 13 -13.31 19.35 -6.71
C VAL A 13 -13.03 17.92 -7.16
N LEU A 14 -12.63 17.72 -8.42
CA LEU A 14 -12.31 16.40 -8.94
C LEU A 14 -11.11 15.79 -8.20
N TYR A 15 -10.06 16.56 -7.96
CA TYR A 15 -8.87 16.11 -7.25
C TYR A 15 -9.18 15.75 -5.80
N CYS A 16 -9.91 16.61 -5.08
CA CYS A 16 -10.32 16.35 -3.70
C CYS A 16 -11.21 15.11 -3.57
N THR A 17 -12.21 14.96 -4.44
CA THR A 17 -13.13 13.80 -4.39
C THR A 17 -12.43 12.50 -4.75
N LEU A 18 -11.57 12.50 -5.77
CA LEU A 18 -10.77 11.33 -6.14
C LEU A 18 -9.82 10.89 -5.01
N LEU A 19 -9.05 11.83 -4.43
CA LEU A 19 -8.16 11.49 -3.32
C LEU A 19 -8.92 11.03 -2.07
N ALA A 20 -10.03 11.70 -1.74
CA ALA A 20 -10.87 11.34 -0.59
C ALA A 20 -11.48 9.96 -0.74
N ALA A 21 -11.87 9.55 -1.96
CA ALA A 21 -12.40 8.21 -2.22
C ALA A 21 -11.29 7.15 -2.28
N CYS A 22 -10.14 7.45 -2.90
CA CYS A 22 -9.04 6.49 -3.04
C CYS A 22 -8.38 6.13 -1.70
N PHE A 23 -8.16 7.12 -0.83
CA PHE A 23 -7.45 6.90 0.43
C PHE A 23 -8.06 5.80 1.33
N PRO A 24 -9.37 5.78 1.63
CA PRO A 24 -9.98 4.72 2.43
C PRO A 24 -9.96 3.37 1.71
N ILE A 25 -10.18 3.34 0.39
CA ILE A 25 -10.17 2.09 -0.40
C ILE A 25 -8.81 1.40 -0.31
N VAL A 26 -7.73 2.16 -0.51
CA VAL A 26 -6.36 1.62 -0.41
C VAL A 26 -6.08 1.14 1.01
N ASN A 27 -6.47 1.92 2.02
CA ASN A 27 -6.19 1.59 3.42
C ASN A 27 -6.92 0.30 3.87
N VAL A 28 -8.19 0.14 3.53
CA VAL A 28 -8.97 -1.08 3.84
C VAL A 28 -8.42 -2.29 3.08
N SER A 29 -8.08 -2.12 1.80
CA SER A 29 -7.52 -3.19 0.97
C SER A 29 -6.17 -3.67 1.53
N MET A 30 -5.30 -2.74 1.92
CA MET A 30 -4.00 -3.03 2.53
C MET A 30 -4.16 -3.83 3.83
N ASN A 31 -4.99 -3.35 4.77
CA ASN A 31 -5.23 -4.05 6.04
C ASN A 31 -5.81 -5.46 5.83
N THR A 32 -6.71 -5.62 4.85
CA THR A 32 -7.31 -6.92 4.53
C THR A 32 -6.28 -7.90 3.97
N LEU A 33 -5.44 -7.45 3.03
CA LEU A 33 -4.36 -8.26 2.46
C LEU A 33 -3.34 -8.66 3.54
N PHE A 34 -2.88 -7.70 4.35
CA PHE A 34 -1.94 -7.97 5.44
C PHE A 34 -2.49 -8.99 6.44
N SER A 35 -3.77 -8.88 6.82
CA SER A 35 -4.40 -9.82 7.76
C SER A 35 -4.50 -11.24 7.17
N LYS A 36 -4.77 -11.36 5.86
CA LYS A 36 -4.81 -12.65 5.16
C LYS A 36 -3.43 -13.30 5.03
N ILE A 37 -2.37 -12.52 4.79
CA ILE A 37 -1.01 -13.05 4.62
C ILE A 37 -0.42 -13.54 5.95
N LEU A 38 -0.73 -12.86 7.06
CA LEU A 38 -0.06 -13.07 8.35
C LEU A 38 -0.82 -13.97 9.32
N GLY A 39 -2.15 -14.02 9.25
CA GLY A 39 -2.98 -14.70 10.23
C GLY A 39 -2.98 -14.02 11.62
N ALA A 40 -3.70 -14.60 12.58
CA ALA A 40 -4.01 -13.98 13.88
C ALA A 40 -2.81 -13.84 14.85
N ARG A 41 -1.63 -14.40 14.53
CA ARG A 41 -0.60 -14.67 15.54
C ARG A 41 0.38 -13.52 15.80
N ARG A 42 0.47 -12.50 14.93
CA ARG A 42 1.47 -11.41 15.03
C ARG A 42 1.02 -10.05 14.44
N GLN A 43 -0.27 -9.73 14.51
CA GLN A 43 -0.83 -8.57 13.79
C GLN A 43 -0.28 -7.21 14.26
N GLY A 44 -0.07 -7.02 15.57
CA GLY A 44 0.36 -5.72 16.13
C GLY A 44 1.76 -5.26 15.71
N THR A 45 2.76 -6.13 15.71
CA THR A 45 4.14 -5.75 15.35
C THR A 45 4.25 -5.37 13.87
N MET A 46 3.53 -6.07 13.00
CA MET A 46 3.57 -5.82 11.56
C MET A 46 2.73 -4.62 11.16
N GLN A 47 1.62 -4.37 11.85
CA GLN A 47 0.88 -3.12 11.71
C GLN A 47 1.74 -1.92 12.16
N GLY A 48 2.56 -2.09 13.21
CA GLY A 48 3.57 -1.11 13.64
C GLY A 48 4.62 -0.83 12.56
N ILE A 49 5.19 -1.86 11.94
CA ILE A 49 6.16 -1.70 10.83
C ILE A 49 5.52 -1.01 9.62
N MET A 50 4.29 -1.40 9.27
CA MET A 50 3.54 -0.75 8.18
C MET A 50 3.32 0.74 8.48
N LEU A 51 2.92 1.08 9.72
CA LEU A 51 2.72 2.46 10.12
C LEU A 51 4.02 3.28 10.10
N MET A 52 5.12 2.70 10.61
CA MET A 52 6.45 3.35 10.56
C MET A 52 6.90 3.59 9.13
N SER A 53 6.74 2.60 8.23
CA SER A 53 7.08 2.76 6.81
C SER A 53 6.24 3.86 6.13
N GLY A 54 4.95 3.94 6.46
CA GLY A 54 4.06 5.00 5.96
C GLY A 54 4.47 6.39 6.42
N SER A 55 4.88 6.54 7.69
CA SER A 55 5.39 7.82 8.20
C SER A 55 6.72 8.20 7.55
N LEU A 56 7.65 7.25 7.38
CA LEU A 56 8.91 7.49 6.68
C LEU A 56 8.69 7.93 5.23
N ALA A 57 7.76 7.29 4.52
CA ALA A 57 7.40 7.66 3.15
C ALA A 57 6.82 9.08 3.07
N ARG A 58 5.99 9.48 4.05
CA ARG A 58 5.44 10.86 4.11
C ARG A 58 6.49 11.91 4.42
N THR A 59 7.55 11.58 5.14
CA THR A 59 8.66 12.50 5.38
C THR A 59 9.58 12.58 4.15
N LEU A 60 9.92 11.43 3.55
CA LEU A 60 10.85 11.36 2.42
C LEU A 60 10.23 11.87 1.11
N GLY A 61 8.93 11.68 0.90
CA GLY A 61 8.21 12.13 -0.30
C GLY A 61 8.44 13.61 -0.63
N PRO A 62 8.00 14.54 0.23
CA PRO A 62 8.19 15.97 0.00
C PRO A 62 9.67 16.39 0.02
N LEU A 63 10.54 15.70 0.77
CA LEU A 63 11.98 15.97 0.75
C LEU A 63 12.59 15.68 -0.63
N LEU A 64 12.30 14.50 -1.19
CA LEU A 64 12.77 14.10 -2.53
C LEU A 64 12.19 15.01 -3.62
N VAL A 65 10.89 15.30 -3.54
CA VAL A 65 10.21 16.19 -4.50
C VAL A 65 10.77 17.61 -4.41
N SER A 66 10.96 18.16 -3.21
CA SER A 66 11.52 19.51 -3.01
C SER A 66 12.95 19.61 -3.53
N TRP A 67 13.78 18.59 -3.26
CA TRP A 67 15.16 18.56 -3.75
C TRP A 67 15.22 18.48 -5.27
N LEU A 68 14.38 17.63 -5.89
CA LEU A 68 14.33 17.48 -7.34
C LEU A 68 13.81 18.76 -8.03
N PHE A 69 12.82 19.42 -7.42
CA PHE A 69 12.24 20.66 -7.92
C PHE A 69 13.28 21.80 -8.00
N GLN A 70 14.19 21.90 -7.02
CA GLN A 70 15.22 22.95 -6.99
C GLN A 70 16.24 22.82 -8.13
N ILE A 71 16.54 21.61 -8.60
CA ILE A 71 17.64 21.39 -9.55
C ILE A 71 17.14 21.40 -11.01
N HIS A 72 15.94 20.85 -11.28
CA HIS A 72 15.51 20.57 -12.66
C HIS A 72 14.11 21.12 -13.01
N GLY A 73 13.46 21.89 -12.12
CA GLY A 73 12.13 22.47 -12.37
C GLY A 73 10.96 21.47 -12.27
N PRO A 74 9.77 21.82 -12.80
CA PRO A 74 8.52 21.08 -12.54
C PRO A 74 8.32 19.80 -13.38
N ILE A 75 8.88 19.73 -14.60
CA ILE A 75 8.68 18.62 -15.54
C ILE A 75 9.20 17.25 -14.99
N PRO A 76 10.39 17.15 -14.38
CA PRO A 76 10.90 15.87 -13.88
C PRO A 76 10.18 15.35 -12.64
N VAL A 77 9.46 16.19 -11.89
CA VAL A 77 8.66 15.75 -10.74
C VAL A 77 7.56 14.79 -11.18
N TRP A 78 6.88 15.11 -12.27
CA TRP A 78 5.86 14.23 -12.87
C TRP A 78 6.45 12.91 -13.34
N GLY A 79 7.67 12.94 -13.90
CA GLY A 79 8.39 11.73 -14.31
C GLY A 79 8.76 10.83 -13.13
N LEU A 80 9.23 11.43 -12.03
CA LEU A 80 9.54 10.70 -10.80
C LEU A 80 8.28 10.09 -10.17
N GLU A 81 7.16 10.82 -10.16
CA GLU A 81 5.88 10.33 -9.64
C GLU A 81 5.35 9.14 -10.47
N LEU A 82 5.35 9.26 -11.80
CA LEU A 82 5.02 8.17 -12.71
C LEU A 82 5.97 6.98 -12.55
N GLY A 83 7.27 7.24 -12.31
CA GLY A 83 8.26 6.21 -12.05
C GLY A 83 7.95 5.43 -10.77
N ILE A 84 7.65 6.12 -9.67
CA ILE A 84 7.30 5.49 -8.39
C ILE A 84 5.99 4.69 -8.51
N LEU A 85 4.97 5.24 -9.17
CA LEU A 85 3.71 4.54 -9.44
C LEU A 85 3.95 3.29 -10.31
N GLY A 86 4.78 3.42 -11.34
CA GLY A 86 5.16 2.31 -12.23
C GLY A 86 5.90 1.20 -11.48
N VAL A 87 6.90 1.55 -10.66
CA VAL A 87 7.62 0.59 -9.82
C VAL A 87 6.68 -0.08 -8.83
N THR A 88 5.76 0.67 -8.22
CA THR A 88 4.77 0.12 -7.28
C THR A 88 3.85 -0.89 -7.98
N LEU A 89 3.35 -0.57 -9.17
CA LEU A 89 2.52 -1.46 -9.99
C LEU A 89 3.29 -2.70 -10.47
N LEU A 90 4.53 -2.53 -10.90
CA LEU A 90 5.39 -3.65 -11.31
C LEU A 90 5.68 -4.58 -10.14
N LEU A 91 6.05 -4.02 -8.99
CA LEU A 91 6.30 -4.80 -7.77
C LEU A 91 5.02 -5.54 -7.35
N TRP A 92 3.86 -4.87 -7.44
CA TRP A 92 2.57 -5.50 -7.17
C TRP A 92 2.30 -6.65 -8.14
N LEU A 93 2.46 -6.48 -9.45
CA LEU A 93 2.24 -7.54 -10.45
C LEU A 93 3.19 -8.75 -10.26
N VAL A 94 4.47 -8.50 -9.99
CA VAL A 94 5.46 -9.57 -9.77
C VAL A 94 5.18 -10.30 -8.46
N LEU A 95 4.92 -9.56 -7.38
CA LEU A 95 4.61 -10.15 -6.08
C LEU A 95 3.20 -10.75 -6.04
N TYR A 96 2.26 -10.33 -6.88
CA TYR A 96 0.91 -10.89 -6.93
C TYR A 96 0.94 -12.38 -7.23
N ARG A 97 1.86 -12.82 -8.12
CA ARG A 97 2.10 -14.24 -8.38
C ARG A 97 2.76 -14.99 -7.22
N ARG A 98 3.48 -14.30 -6.34
CA ARG A 98 4.07 -14.82 -5.08
C ARG A 98 3.11 -14.73 -3.88
N LEU A 99 2.09 -13.87 -3.94
CA LEU A 99 1.05 -13.64 -2.95
C LEU A 99 -0.11 -14.64 -3.06
N VAL A 100 0.08 -15.75 -3.79
CA VAL A 100 -0.81 -16.90 -3.69
C VAL A 100 -0.82 -17.32 -2.22
N PRO A 101 -1.98 -17.27 -1.55
CA PRO A 101 -2.06 -17.46 -0.11
C PRO A 101 -1.43 -18.79 0.25
N LEU A 102 -0.59 -18.77 1.29
CA LEU A 102 -0.14 -20.00 1.94
C LEU A 102 -1.43 -20.77 2.28
N LYS A 103 -1.65 -21.91 1.63
CA LYS A 103 -2.73 -22.83 1.99
C LYS A 103 -2.44 -23.27 3.42
N VAL A 104 -3.03 -22.59 4.41
CA VAL A 104 -3.16 -23.17 5.75
C VAL A 104 -4.02 -24.42 5.56
N PRO A 105 -3.51 -25.63 5.83
CA PRO A 105 -4.32 -26.82 5.80
C PRO A 105 -5.51 -26.59 6.72
N GLN A 106 -6.72 -26.71 6.17
CA GLN A 106 -7.92 -26.71 6.99
C GLN A 106 -7.84 -28.00 7.81
N LEU A 107 -7.39 -27.88 9.07
CA LEU A 107 -7.45 -29.00 10.00
C LEU A 107 -8.92 -29.40 10.11
N ALA A 108 -9.20 -30.65 9.76
CA ALA A 108 -10.48 -31.29 9.99
C ALA A 108 -10.75 -31.34 11.51
N CYS A 109 -12.03 -31.46 11.88
CA CYS A 109 -12.45 -31.54 13.28
C CYS A 109 -11.63 -32.64 13.99
N GLY A 110 -10.81 -32.29 14.98
CA GLY A 110 -9.99 -33.23 15.75
C GLY A 110 -8.48 -33.32 15.41
N GLU A 111 -7.96 -32.65 14.39
CA GLU A 111 -6.50 -32.69 14.11
C GLU A 111 -5.72 -31.57 14.80
N SER A 112 -4.57 -31.93 15.38
CA SER A 112 -3.69 -31.02 16.14
C SER A 112 -2.42 -30.71 15.35
N MET A 113 -2.18 -29.44 15.01
CA MET A 113 -0.87 -29.00 14.49
C MET A 113 -0.05 -28.35 15.58
N LYS A 114 1.15 -28.90 15.80
CA LYS A 114 2.10 -28.39 16.80
C LYS A 114 2.81 -27.15 16.22
N TYR A 115 2.38 -25.98 16.66
CA TYR A 115 3.04 -24.72 16.37
C TYR A 115 4.22 -24.51 17.33
N ALA A 116 5.27 -23.80 16.90
CA ALA A 116 6.46 -23.51 17.72
C ALA A 116 6.22 -22.68 19.00
N ASN A 117 4.97 -22.29 19.30
CA ASN A 117 4.62 -21.54 20.53
C ASN A 117 3.20 -21.92 21.01
N GLY A 118 2.90 -23.22 21.06
CA GLY A 118 1.63 -23.76 21.56
C GLY A 118 0.76 -24.40 20.47
N THR A 119 -0.07 -25.35 20.89
CA THR A 119 -0.98 -26.15 20.05
C THR A 119 -2.31 -25.43 19.84
N LEU A 120 -2.71 -25.25 18.58
CA LEU A 120 -4.02 -24.73 18.22
C LEU A 120 -5.01 -25.90 18.17
N TYR A 121 -5.99 -25.93 19.07
CA TYR A 121 -7.05 -26.93 19.09
C TYR A 121 -8.35 -26.34 18.51
N ARG A 122 -8.99 -27.07 17.60
CA ARG A 122 -10.36 -26.82 17.15
C ARG A 122 -11.24 -27.86 17.86
N MET A 123 -12.05 -27.40 18.82
CA MET A 123 -13.10 -28.20 19.45
C MET A 123 -14.29 -28.35 18.51
#